data_AF-A0A4R4UJT6-F1
#
_entry.id   AF-A0A4R4UJT6-F1
#
_cell.length_a   1.000
_cell.length_b   1.000
_cell.length_c   1.000
_cell.angle_alpha   90.00
_cell.angle_beta   90.00
_cell.angle_gamma   90.00
#
_symmetry.space_group_name_H-M   'P 1'
#
loop_
_entity.id
_entity.type
_entity.pdbx_description
1 polymer ?
#
loop_
_entity_poly.entity_id
_entity_poly.type
_entity_poly.pdbx_seq_one_letter_code
_entity_poly.pdbx_strand_id
1 'polypeptide(L)'
;MACCSLRDASGRPAAGSARADDYIHPGSALGAYLTGSPIETRELAAPPIYPFRCNLSQRAAVENALTCSVSIFERPPGTGKTETILNLIANIAESTPQGDADDVIRASR
;
A
#
# COMPACT_ATOMS: atom_id res chain seq x y z
N MET A 1 0.42 9.87 15.14
CA MET A 1 0.23 9.60 13.70
C MET A 1 -0.96 8.67 13.59
N ALA A 2 -2.10 9.16 13.10
CA ALA A 2 -3.37 8.46 13.21
C ALA A 2 -3.55 7.50 12.02
N CYS A 3 -3.82 6.23 12.30
CA CYS A 3 -4.45 5.34 11.33
C CYS A 3 -5.84 5.96 11.02
N CYS A 4 -5.95 6.65 9.89
CA CYS A 4 -7.16 7.39 9.54
C CYS A 4 -8.29 6.38 9.32
N SER A 5 -9.15 6.22 10.32
CA SER A 5 -10.46 5.61 10.12
C SER A 5 -11.23 6.53 9.20
N LEU A 6 -11.56 6.07 7.99
CA LEU A 6 -12.52 6.73 7.09
C LEU A 6 -13.91 6.70 7.75
N ARG A 7 -14.17 7.65 8.66
CA ARG A 7 -15.48 7.88 9.29
C ARG A 7 -15.96 9.25 8.85
N ASP A 8 -17.23 9.34 8.49
CA ASP A 8 -17.85 10.64 8.25
C ASP A 8 -17.99 11.44 9.56
N ALA A 9 -18.37 12.72 9.46
CA ALA A 9 -18.59 13.60 10.62
C ALA A 9 -19.70 13.11 11.59
N SER A 10 -20.43 12.04 11.24
CA SER A 10 -21.48 11.42 12.04
C SER A 10 -21.06 10.07 12.67
N GLY A 11 -19.81 9.63 12.44
CA GLY A 11 -19.28 8.38 12.97
C GLY A 11 -19.80 7.11 12.25
N ARG A 12 -20.49 7.26 11.12
CA ARG A 12 -20.99 6.15 10.30
C ARG A 12 -19.94 5.76 9.24
N PRO A 13 -19.86 4.48 8.84
CA PRO A 13 -19.15 4.13 7.61
C PRO A 13 -19.85 4.84 6.46
N ALA A 14 -19.07 5.50 5.59
CA ALA A 14 -19.57 6.25 4.46
C ALA A 14 -20.22 5.30 3.44
N ALA A 15 -21.48 4.92 3.67
CA ALA A 15 -22.24 4.07 2.78
C ALA A 15 -22.67 4.89 1.55
N GLY A 16 -21.83 4.88 0.52
CA GLY A 16 -22.15 5.37 -0.82
C GLY A 16 -23.17 4.45 -1.50
N SER A 17 -24.20 5.06 -2.09
CA SER A 17 -25.28 4.41 -2.83
C SER A 17 -24.77 3.46 -3.92
N ALA A 18 -25.19 2.19 -3.83
CA ALA A 18 -24.86 1.08 -4.70
C ALA A 18 -25.30 1.26 -6.16
N ARG A 19 -24.34 1.54 -7.05
CA ARG A 19 -24.43 1.32 -8.51
C ARG A 19 -23.08 0.99 -9.18
N ALA A 20 -21.99 0.83 -8.41
CA ALA A 20 -20.64 0.56 -8.93
C ALA A 20 -20.16 -0.90 -8.68
N ASP A 21 -21.02 -1.74 -8.10
CA ASP A 21 -20.62 -2.99 -7.44
C ASP A 21 -20.23 -4.14 -8.40
N ASP A 22 -20.56 -4.08 -9.69
CA ASP A 22 -20.30 -5.21 -10.61
C ASP A 22 -18.85 -5.31 -11.11
N TYR A 23 -18.03 -4.26 -10.96
CA TYR A 23 -16.66 -4.22 -11.53
C TYR A 23 -15.55 -4.02 -10.49
N ILE A 24 -15.88 -3.80 -9.22
CA ILE A 24 -14.88 -3.55 -8.17
C ILE A 24 -14.76 -4.78 -7.28
N HIS A 25 -13.55 -5.35 -7.22
CA HIS A 25 -13.29 -6.46 -6.30
C HIS A 25 -13.51 -5.99 -4.86
N PRO A 26 -14.35 -6.67 -4.06
CA PRO A 26 -14.74 -6.20 -2.72
C PRO A 26 -13.54 -6.13 -1.75
N GLY A 27 -12.53 -6.98 -1.95
CA GLY A 27 -11.26 -6.95 -1.20
C GLY A 27 -10.21 -6.00 -1.76
N SER A 28 -10.51 -5.18 -2.78
CA SER A 28 -9.56 -4.19 -3.29
C SER A 28 -9.46 -2.98 -2.37
N ALA A 29 -8.32 -2.27 -2.41
CA ALA A 29 -8.16 -1.00 -1.70
C ALA A 29 -9.26 0.03 -2.07
N LEU A 30 -9.68 0.04 -3.34
CA LEU A 30 -10.76 0.90 -3.81
C LEU A 30 -12.13 0.46 -3.24
N GLY A 31 -12.40 -0.85 -3.22
CA GLY A 31 -13.61 -1.41 -2.60
C GLY A 31 -13.72 -1.00 -1.14
N ALA A 32 -12.65 -1.22 -0.37
CA ALA A 32 -12.58 -0.83 1.04
C ALA A 32 -12.76 0.69 1.24
N TYR A 33 -12.19 1.51 0.36
CA TYR A 33 -12.34 2.97 0.40
C TYR A 33 -13.79 3.41 0.17
N LEU A 34 -14.46 2.84 -0.83
CA LEU A 34 -15.83 3.20 -1.20
C LEU A 34 -16.87 2.74 -0.18
N THR A 35 -16.64 1.60 0.49
CA THR A 35 -17.54 1.08 1.53
C THR A 35 -17.24 1.63 2.92
N GLY A 36 -16.18 2.42 3.07
CA GLY A 36 -15.70 2.90 4.37
C GLY A 36 -15.24 1.76 5.29
N SER A 37 -14.77 0.65 4.72
CA SER A 37 -14.22 -0.47 5.49
C SER A 37 -12.91 -0.07 6.18
N PRO A 38 -12.55 -0.73 7.29
CA PRO A 38 -11.26 -0.49 7.94
C PRO A 38 -10.08 -0.71 6.97
N ILE A 39 -9.06 0.14 7.09
CA ILE A 39 -7.81 -0.04 6.33
C ILE A 39 -7.13 -1.31 6.84
N GLU A 40 -6.98 -2.28 5.94
CA GLU A 40 -6.26 -3.50 6.24
C GLU A 40 -4.76 -3.21 6.43
N THR A 41 -4.22 -3.80 7.48
CA THR A 41 -2.79 -3.76 7.80
C THR A 41 -2.21 -5.16 7.69
N ARG A 42 -1.00 -5.26 7.17
CA ARG A 42 -0.24 -6.50 7.02
C ARG A 42 1.13 -6.36 7.67
N GLU A 43 1.72 -7.48 8.03
CA GLU A 43 3.11 -7.51 8.49
C GLU A 43 4.09 -7.35 7.32
N LEU A 44 5.26 -6.81 7.62
CA LEU A 44 6.36 -6.76 6.66
C LEU A 44 6.92 -8.18 6.48
N ALA A 45 6.86 -8.68 5.24
CA ALA A 45 7.41 -10.00 4.91
C ALA A 45 8.94 -10.05 5.01
N ALA A 46 9.61 -8.91 4.78
CA ALA A 46 11.06 -8.78 4.83
C ALA A 46 11.48 -7.37 5.31
N PRO A 47 12.73 -7.20 5.79
CA PRO A 47 13.26 -5.89 6.12
C PRO A 47 13.26 -4.94 4.90
N PRO A 48 12.71 -3.72 5.02
CA PRO A 48 12.64 -2.81 3.88
C PRO A 48 14.01 -2.33 3.41
N ILE A 49 14.16 -2.22 2.09
CA ILE A 49 15.35 -1.69 1.44
C ILE A 49 15.21 -0.19 1.14
N TYR A 50 16.33 0.54 1.19
CA TYR A 50 16.36 1.99 0.98
C TYR A 50 17.55 2.39 0.08
N PRO A 51 17.45 2.13 -1.25
CA PRO A 51 18.55 2.44 -2.19
C PRO A 51 18.83 3.94 -2.35
N PHE A 52 17.88 4.81 -1.99
CA PHE A 52 18.05 6.27 -2.01
C PHE A 52 18.07 6.84 -0.60
N ARG A 53 18.72 8.00 -0.45
CA ARG A 53 18.82 8.69 0.84
C ARG A 53 17.43 8.90 1.44
N CYS A 54 17.31 8.60 2.72
CA CYS A 54 16.09 8.83 3.46
C CYS A 54 16.37 9.19 4.92
N ASN A 55 15.48 9.98 5.51
CA ASN A 55 15.43 10.24 6.94
C ASN A 55 14.33 9.38 7.62
N LEU A 56 14.27 9.43 8.95
CA LEU A 56 13.35 8.61 9.75
C LEU A 56 11.88 8.76 9.36
N SER A 57 11.42 9.99 9.08
CA SER A 57 10.03 10.24 8.65
C SER A 57 9.73 9.62 7.28
N GLN A 58 10.74 9.55 6.41
CA GLN A 58 10.59 8.97 5.08
C GLN A 58 10.59 7.44 5.14
N ARG A 59 11.42 6.86 6.02
CA ARG A 59 11.43 5.42 6.31
C ARG A 59 10.10 4.94 6.88
N ALA A 60 9.60 5.63 7.90
CA ALA A 60 8.28 5.34 8.49
C ALA A 60 7.16 5.43 7.44
N ALA A 61 7.24 6.39 6.52
CA ALA A 61 6.25 6.53 5.45
C ALA A 61 6.30 5.34 4.46
N VAL A 62 7.49 4.84 4.12
CA VAL A 62 7.65 3.63 3.28
C VAL A 62 7.11 2.40 4.01
N GLU A 63 7.49 2.21 5.28
CA GLU A 63 7.01 1.09 6.12
C GLU A 63 5.47 1.09 6.25
N ASN A 64 4.87 2.26 6.45
CA ASN A 64 3.40 2.39 6.48
C ASN A 64 2.76 2.02 5.15
N ALA A 65 3.38 2.37 4.01
CA ALA A 65 2.81 2.04 2.70
C ALA A 65 3.01 0.58 2.29
N LEU A 66 4.00 -0.10 2.85
CA LEU A 66 4.15 -1.55 2.68
C LEU A 66 3.19 -2.34 3.58
N THR A 67 2.79 -1.77 4.71
CA THR A 67 1.92 -2.44 5.69
C THR A 67 0.45 -2.08 5.53
N CYS A 68 0.09 -0.89 5.05
CA CYS A 68 -1.31 -0.45 4.88
C CYS A 68 -1.76 -0.54 3.42
N SER A 69 -3.01 -0.96 3.17
CA SER A 69 -3.59 -0.99 1.81
C SER A 69 -3.78 0.39 1.18
N VAL A 70 -3.88 1.45 1.99
CA VAL A 70 -3.96 2.85 1.56
C VAL A 70 -3.09 3.70 2.47
N SER A 71 -2.27 4.58 1.89
CA SER A 71 -1.40 5.50 2.63
C SER A 71 -1.33 6.87 1.95
N ILE A 72 -1.33 7.94 2.76
CA ILE A 72 -1.25 9.33 2.28
C ILE A 72 0.11 9.91 2.68
N PHE A 73 0.84 10.45 1.71
CA PHE A 73 2.17 11.03 1.90
C PHE A 73 2.13 12.55 1.75
N GLU A 74 1.96 13.25 2.87
CA GLU A 74 2.02 14.72 2.87
C GLU A 74 3.44 15.21 3.14
N ARG A 75 3.98 16.08 2.28
CA ARG A 75 5.21 16.84 2.59
C ARG A 75 5.26 18.23 1.95
N PRO A 76 6.03 19.16 2.56
CA PRO A 76 6.41 20.43 1.93
C PRO A 76 7.19 20.23 0.61
N PRO A 77 7.16 21.19 -0.33
CA PRO A 77 7.96 21.12 -1.56
C PRO A 77 9.47 21.08 -1.23
N GLY A 78 10.27 20.36 -2.03
CA GLY A 78 11.72 20.27 -1.86
C GLY A 78 12.25 19.25 -0.83
N THR A 79 11.38 18.41 -0.25
CA THR A 79 11.73 17.48 0.86
C THR A 79 11.91 16.01 0.43
N GLY A 80 12.49 15.78 -0.76
CA GLY A 80 12.84 14.42 -1.21
C GLY A 80 11.64 13.49 -1.38
N LYS A 81 10.49 14.00 -1.87
CA LYS A 81 9.30 13.19 -2.18
C LYS A 81 9.62 12.09 -3.19
N THR A 82 10.35 12.44 -4.24
CA THR A 82 10.77 11.51 -5.29
C THR A 82 11.58 10.35 -4.71
N GLU A 83 12.57 10.62 -3.86
CA GLU A 83 13.38 9.56 -3.22
C GLU A 83 12.52 8.61 -2.36
N THR A 84 11.48 9.13 -1.70
CA THR A 84 10.55 8.29 -0.93
C THR A 84 9.70 7.39 -1.82
N ILE A 85 9.19 7.92 -2.93
CA ILE A 85 8.44 7.13 -3.92
C ILE A 85 9.34 6.05 -4.53
N LEU A 86 10.58 6.40 -4.87
CA LEU A 86 11.54 5.44 -5.42
C LEU A 86 11.93 4.35 -4.41
N ASN A 87 12.11 4.71 -3.14
CA ASN A 87 12.33 3.71 -2.08
C ASN A 87 11.13 2.77 -1.92
N LEU A 88 9.90 3.29 -2.00
CA LEU A 88 8.70 2.43 -1.96
C LEU A 88 8.65 1.46 -3.15
N ILE A 89 8.87 1.95 -4.37
CA ILE A 89 8.88 1.13 -5.59
C ILE A 89 9.95 0.03 -5.51
N ALA A 90 11.14 0.34 -4.97
CA ALA A 90 12.20 -0.65 -4.80
C ALA A 90 11.75 -1.86 -3.96
N ASN A 91 11.01 -1.61 -2.86
CA ASN A 91 10.48 -2.68 -2.01
C ASN A 91 9.36 -3.49 -2.69
N ILE A 92 8.50 -2.83 -3.48
CA ILE A 92 7.44 -3.52 -4.23
C ILE A 92 8.04 -4.41 -5.32
N ALA A 93 9.07 -3.93 -6.02
CA ALA A 93 9.75 -4.69 -7.06
C ALA A 93 10.54 -5.88 -6.50
N GLU A 94 11.13 -5.76 -5.30
CA GLU A 94 11.86 -6.84 -4.64
C GLU A 94 10.94 -7.94 -4.09
N SER A 95 9.81 -7.56 -3.48
CA SER A 95 8.84 -8.51 -2.91
C SER A 95 8.05 -9.32 -3.93
N THR A 96 8.21 -9.01 -5.22
CA THR A 96 7.67 -9.85 -6.29
C THR A 96 8.55 -11.09 -6.38
N PRO A 97 8.05 -12.32 -6.12
CA PRO A 97 8.80 -13.52 -6.43
C PRO A 97 9.16 -13.44 -7.91
N GLN A 98 10.45 -13.24 -8.18
CA GLN A 98 11.02 -13.35 -9.50
C GLN A 98 10.54 -14.70 -10.00
N GLY A 99 9.68 -14.74 -11.02
CA GLY A 99 9.17 -15.99 -11.56
C GLY A 99 10.38 -16.88 -11.84
N ASP A 100 10.52 -17.93 -11.04
CA ASP A 100 11.59 -18.88 -11.18
C ASP A 100 11.45 -19.45 -12.58
N ALA A 101 12.42 -19.16 -13.45
CA ALA A 101 12.54 -19.79 -14.76
C ALA A 101 12.65 -21.33 -14.65
N ASP A 102 12.72 -21.88 -13.43
CA ASP A 102 12.80 -23.29 -13.10
C ASP A 102 11.43 -24.00 -13.06
N ASP A 103 10.30 -23.28 -12.96
CA ASP A 103 8.97 -23.91 -12.91
C ASP A 103 8.51 -24.48 -14.27
N VAL A 104 9.05 -23.97 -15.39
CA VAL A 104 8.78 -24.55 -16.74
C VAL A 104 9.54 -25.85 -16.96
N ILE A 105 10.73 -26.01 -16.35
CA ILE A 105 11.57 -27.19 -16.54
C ILE A 105 11.10 -28.37 -15.69
N ARG A 106 10.53 -28.13 -14.50
CA ARG A 106 10.00 -29.20 -13.63
C ARG A 106 8.68 -29.80 -14.10
N ALA A 107 7.87 -29.05 -14.86
CA ALA A 107 6.62 -29.56 -15.43
C ALA A 107 6.83 -30.48 -16.64
N SER A 108 8.07 -30.64 -17.11
CA SER A 108 8.44 -31.45 -18.28
C SER A 108 9.23 -32.72 -17.94
N ARG A 109 9.22 -33.17 -16.67
CA ARG A 109 9.77 -34.46 -16.24
C ARG A 109 8.73 -35.30 -15.49
#